data_AF-A0A9C9FZB5-F1
#
_entry.id   AF-A0A9C9FZB5-F1
#
_cell.length_a   1.000
_cell.length_b   1.000
_cell.length_c   1.000
_cell.angle_alpha   90.00
_cell.angle_beta   90.00
_cell.angle_gamma   90.00
#
_symmetry.space_group_name_H-M   'P 1'
#
loop_
_entity.id
_entity.type
_entity.pdbx_description
1 polymer ?
#
loop_
_entity_poly.entity_id
_entity_poly.type
_entity_poly.pdbx_seq_one_letter_code
_entity_poly.pdbx_strand_id
1 'polypeptide(L)' 'MHHKRGRPKNRRAGCKLCKPWKVNGVRTERADGEKFSDHRRRMIAANTITVYSKDKNSDSD' A
#
# COMPACT_ATOMS: atom_id res chain seq x y z
N MET A 1 10.05 -10.31 -26.76
CA MET A 1 10.51 -9.40 -25.68
C MET A 1 9.68 -8.11 -25.71
N HIS A 2 9.05 -7.69 -24.61
CA HIS A 2 8.16 -6.51 -24.62
C HIS A 2 8.97 -5.20 -24.73
N HIS A 3 8.96 -4.54 -25.89
CA HIS A 3 9.79 -3.36 -26.20
C HIS A 3 9.69 -2.22 -25.16
N LYS A 4 8.57 -2.11 -24.42
CA LYS A 4 8.46 -1.10 -23.34
C LYS A 4 9.31 -1.44 -22.11
N ARG A 5 9.71 -2.71 -21.89
CA ARG A 5 10.48 -3.13 -20.70
C ARG A 5 11.94 -2.68 -20.72
N GLY A 6 12.53 -2.48 -21.91
CA GLY A 6 13.87 -1.89 -22.07
C GLY A 6 13.92 -0.38 -21.83
N ARG A 7 12.75 0.27 -21.73
CA ARG A 7 12.68 1.72 -21.46
C ARG A 7 13.07 2.00 -20.00
N PRO A 8 13.72 3.13 -19.70
CA PRO A 8 13.93 3.60 -18.33
C PRO A 8 12.66 3.51 -17.49
N LYS A 9 12.78 3.09 -16.22
CA LYS A 9 11.62 2.83 -15.35
C LYS A 9 10.77 4.09 -15.12
N ASN A 10 11.40 5.28 -15.05
CA ASN A 10 10.70 6.57 -14.96
C ASN A 10 9.78 6.84 -16.17
N ARG A 11 10.21 6.48 -17.38
CA ARG A 11 9.39 6.62 -18.61
C ARG A 11 8.18 5.69 -18.65
N ARG A 12 8.21 4.61 -17.87
CA ARG A 12 7.07 3.66 -17.75
C ARG A 12 6.11 4.03 -16.64
N ALA A 13 6.63 4.52 -15.52
CA ALA A 13 5.88 4.62 -14.26
C ALA A 13 5.61 6.07 -13.82
N GLY A 14 6.13 7.06 -14.54
CA GLY A 14 6.17 8.48 -14.15
C GLY A 14 7.42 8.82 -13.31
N CYS A 15 7.54 10.08 -12.91
CA CYS A 15 8.63 10.51 -12.04
C CYS A 15 8.63 9.68 -10.74
N LYS A 16 9.77 9.07 -10.47
CA LYS A 16 9.99 8.17 -9.34
C LYS A 16 10.19 8.90 -8.01
N LEU A 17 10.63 10.16 -8.07
CA LEU A 17 10.74 11.05 -6.91
C LEU A 17 9.37 11.59 -6.49
N CYS A 18 8.48 11.86 -7.45
CA CYS A 18 7.09 12.23 -7.17
C CYS A 18 6.23 11.05 -6.69
N LYS A 19 6.71 9.81 -6.90
CA LYS A 19 6.02 8.57 -6.51
C LYS A 19 6.91 7.70 -5.63
N PRO A 20 7.26 8.16 -4.41
CA PRO A 20 8.24 7.49 -3.55
C PRO A 20 7.84 6.04 -3.24
N TRP A 21 6.55 5.72 -3.21
CA TRP A 21 6.05 4.36 -3.05
C TRP A 21 6.47 3.38 -4.15
N LYS A 22 6.74 3.86 -5.38
CA LYS A 22 7.20 3.01 -6.50
C LYS A 22 8.69 2.69 -6.46
N VAL A 23 9.44 3.31 -5.54
CA VAL A 23 10.90 3.13 -5.42
C VAL A 23 11.26 2.57 -4.05
N ASN A 24 10.78 3.23 -3.00
CA ASN A 24 11.19 2.99 -1.62
C ASN A 24 10.11 2.26 -0.81
N GLY A 25 8.95 1.96 -1.43
CA GLY A 25 7.81 1.38 -0.71
C GLY A 25 7.27 2.28 0.40
N VAL A 26 7.59 3.57 0.36
CA VAL A 26 7.15 4.55 1.36
C VAL A 26 5.62 4.60 1.35
N ARG A 27 5.03 4.39 2.53
CA ARG A 27 3.59 4.49 2.78
C ARG A 27 3.23 5.94 3.08
N THR A 28 2.18 6.45 2.46
CA THR A 28 1.59 7.75 2.84
C THR A 28 0.14 7.62 3.29
N GLU A 29 -0.29 6.39 3.60
CA GLU A 29 -1.63 5.99 4.09
C GLU A 29 -2.79 6.22 3.10
N ARG A 30 -2.61 7.07 2.10
CA ARG A 30 -3.52 7.23 0.97
C ARG A 30 -3.46 6.02 0.03
N ALA A 31 -4.56 5.72 -0.65
CA ALA A 31 -4.64 4.61 -1.62
C ALA A 31 -3.60 4.72 -2.75
N ASP A 32 -3.37 5.93 -3.25
CA ASP A 32 -2.34 6.22 -4.25
C ASP A 32 -0.94 6.41 -3.66
N GLY A 33 -0.86 6.48 -2.33
CA GLY A 33 0.34 6.73 -1.55
C GLY A 33 1.25 5.54 -1.40
N GLU A 34 0.83 4.38 -1.89
CA GLU A 34 1.54 3.12 -1.80
C GLU A 34 1.15 2.18 -2.96
N LYS A 35 1.65 0.94 -2.96
CA LYS A 35 1.17 -0.07 -3.89
C LYS A 35 -0.23 -0.53 -3.46
N PHE A 36 -1.18 -0.59 -4.40
CA PHE A 36 -2.56 -1.03 -4.13
C PHE A 36 -2.64 -2.36 -3.34
N SER A 37 -1.79 -3.33 -3.66
CA SER A 37 -1.74 -4.60 -2.92
C SER A 37 -1.40 -4.42 -1.44
N ASP A 38 -0.49 -3.49 -1.13
CA ASP A 38 -0.02 -3.23 0.22
C ASP A 38 -1.04 -2.37 0.98
N HIS A 39 -1.69 -1.43 0.29
CA HIS A 39 -2.84 -0.69 0.81
C HIS A 39 -3.97 -1.62 1.26
N ARG A 40 -4.37 -2.55 0.39
CA ARG A 40 -5.41 -3.54 0.69
C ARG A 40 -5.03 -4.41 1.88
N ARG A 41 -3.78 -4.91 1.94
CA ARG A 41 -3.29 -5.71 3.07
C ARG A 41 -3.35 -4.94 4.38
N ARG A 42 -2.95 -3.67 4.37
CA ARG A 42 -3.02 -2.83 5.58
C ARG A 42 -4.46 -2.61 6.03
N MET A 43 -5.37 -2.33 5.10
CA MET A 43 -6.77 -2.11 5.45
C MET A 43 -7.41 -3.35 6.06
N ILE A 44 -7.12 -4.53 5.50
CA ILE A 44 -7.58 -5.79 6.08
C ILE A 44 -6.99 -5.97 7.49
N ALA A 45 -5.67 -5.82 7.65
CA ALA A 45 -5.02 -5.97 8.95
C ALA A 45 -5.55 -4.97 10.00
N ALA A 46 -5.79 -3.71 9.61
CA ALA A 46 -6.38 -2.70 10.47
C ALA A 46 -7.79 -3.11 10.90
N ASN A 47 -8.63 -3.56 9.97
CA ASN A 47 -9.97 -4.05 10.28
C ASN A 47 -9.94 -5.26 11.21
N THR A 48 -9.05 -6.24 10.98
CA THR A 48 -8.92 -7.41 11.86
C THR A 48 -8.51 -7.03 13.27
N ILE A 49 -7.60 -6.06 13.42
CA ILE A 49 -7.18 -5.55 14.73
C ILE A 49 -8.35 -4.85 15.43
N THR A 50 -9.12 -4.03 14.71
CA THR A 50 -10.28 -3.32 15.25
C THR A 50 -11.41 -4.27 15.67
N VAL A 51 -11.67 -5.33 14.91
CA VAL A 51 -12.65 -6.36 15.29
C VAL A 51 -12.18 -7.10 16.54
N TYR A 52 -10.93 -7.58 16.54
CA TYR A 52 -10.35 -8.26 17.69
C TYR A 52 -10.39 -7.43 18.96
N SER A 53 -10.06 -6.13 18.88
CA SER A 53 -10.10 -5.25 20.04
C SER A 53 -11.53 -5.01 20.52
N LYS A 54 -12.49 -4.89 19.61
CA LYS A 54 -13.91 -4.75 19.95
C LYS A 54 -14.44 -5.98 20.70
N ASP A 55 -14.19 -7.18 20.17
CA ASP A 55 -14.66 -8.44 20.76
C ASP A 55 -14.08 -8.64 22.17
N LYS A 56 -12.78 -8.34 22.35
CA LYS A 56 -12.13 -8.42 23.65
C LYS A 56 -12.76 -7.50 24.70
N ASN A 57 -13.16 -6.30 24.29
CA ASN A 57 -13.76 -5.33 25.20
C ASN A 57 -15.21 -5.70 25.55
N SER A 58 -15.97 -6.34 24.65
CA SER A 58 -17.33 -6.80 24.95
C SER A 58 -17.40 -8.00 25.90
N ASP A 59 -16.37 -8.83 25.94
CA ASP A 59 -16.30 -9.99 26.86
C ASP A 59 -15.89 -9.59 28.29
N SER A 60 -15.57 -8.31 28.53
CA SER A 60 -15.08 -7.79 29.80
C SER A 60 -16.15 -7.05 30.64
N ASP A 61 -17.36 -6.89 30.11
CA ASP A 61 -18.55 -6.33 30.78
C ASP A 61 -19.53 -7.44 31.19
#